data_AF-A0A1W9HXJ2-F1
#
_entry.id   AF-A0A1W9HXJ2-F1
#
_cell.length_a   1.000
_cell.length_b   1.000
_cell.length_c   1.000
_cell.angle_alpha   90.00
_cell.angle_beta   90.00
_cell.angle_gamma   90.00
#
_symmetry.space_group_name_H-M   'P 1'
#
loop_
_entity.id
_entity.type
_entity.pdbx_description
1 polymer ?
#
loop_
_entity_poly.entity_id
_entity_poly.type
_entity_poly.pdbx_seq_one_letter_code
_entity_poly.pdbx_strand_id
1 'polypeptide(L)'
;MVSPQITANDFLARLKQRVSDYNARLTLHTAMVDSKISCGYADTLTSEQFESLCLGLIKVGGPAFHVGSTMYKELKTNFKH
;
A
#
# COMPACT_ATOMS: atom_id res chain seq x y z
N MET A 1 -5.64 22.58 -3.37
CA MET A 1 -5.99 21.24 -3.89
C MET A 1 -5.55 20.24 -2.84
N VAL A 2 -6.45 19.43 -2.30
CA VAL A 2 -6.13 18.46 -1.24
C VAL A 2 -5.55 17.24 -1.94
N SER A 3 -4.25 17.01 -1.83
CA SER A 3 -3.64 15.75 -2.25
C SER A 3 -4.38 14.62 -1.53
N PRO A 4 -4.84 13.56 -2.23
CA PRO A 4 -5.54 12.47 -1.58
C PRO A 4 -4.64 11.87 -0.50
N GLN A 5 -5.07 11.95 0.76
CA GLN A 5 -4.33 11.44 1.90
C GLN A 5 -4.46 9.92 1.91
N ILE A 6 -3.47 9.23 1.34
CA ILE A 6 -3.47 7.77 1.28
C ILE A 6 -2.96 7.20 2.60
N THR A 7 -3.68 6.21 3.10
CA THR A 7 -3.41 5.49 4.35
C THR A 7 -3.10 4.03 4.05
N ALA A 8 -2.58 3.28 5.03
CA ALA A 8 -2.39 1.83 4.84
C ALA A 8 -3.74 1.09 4.71
N ASN A 9 -4.84 1.66 5.21
CA ASN A 9 -6.19 1.12 5.02
C ASN A 9 -6.61 1.09 3.55
N ASP A 10 -6.14 2.01 2.71
CA ASP A 10 -6.43 2.00 1.28
C ASP A 10 -5.82 0.78 0.60
N PHE A 11 -4.59 0.42 0.99
CA PHE A 11 -3.94 -0.82 0.55
C PHE A 11 -4.69 -2.05 1.08
N LEU A 12 -5.09 -2.02 2.35
CA LEU A 12 -5.84 -3.12 2.97
C LEU A 12 -7.15 -3.38 2.23
N ALA A 13 -7.93 -2.34 1.93
CA ALA A 13 -9.20 -2.45 1.22
C ALA A 13 -9.02 -3.10 -0.15
N ARG A 14 -7.98 -2.72 -0.91
CA ARG A 14 -7.66 -3.30 -2.23
C ARG A 14 -7.13 -4.74 -2.15
N LEU A 15 -6.43 -5.09 -1.07
CA LEU A 15 -6.01 -6.46 -0.80
C LEU A 15 -7.21 -7.35 -0.48
N LYS A 16 -8.16 -6.88 0.33
CA LYS A 16 -9.39 -7.63 0.67
C LYS A 16 -10.26 -7.95 -0.54
N GLN A 17 -10.17 -7.17 -1.62
CA GLN A 17 -10.85 -7.47 -2.87
C GLN A 17 -10.24 -8.67 -3.63
N ARG A 18 -9.03 -9.10 -3.26
CA ARG A 18 -8.29 -10.16 -3.98
C ARG A 18 -7.96 -11.37 -3.11
N VAL A 19 -7.88 -11.20 -1.79
CA VAL A 19 -7.56 -12.26 -0.83
C VAL A 19 -8.48 -12.17 0.39
N SER A 20 -8.53 -13.22 1.21
CA SER A 20 -9.28 -13.21 2.47
C SER A 20 -8.83 -12.07 3.40
N ASP A 21 -9.71 -11.61 4.29
CA ASP A 21 -9.43 -10.52 5.23
C ASP A 21 -8.15 -10.78 6.06
N TYR A 22 -8.00 -12.01 6.54
CA TYR A 22 -6.83 -12.44 7.29
C TYR A 22 -5.55 -12.33 6.47
N ASN A 23 -5.54 -12.87 5.24
CA ASN A 23 -4.38 -12.80 4.37
C ASN A 23 -4.06 -11.37 3.97
N ALA A 24 -5.08 -10.53 3.72
CA ALA A 24 -4.90 -9.12 3.41
C ALA A 24 -4.17 -8.38 4.54
N ARG A 25 -4.60 -8.59 5.80
CA ARG A 25 -3.96 -8.00 6.99
C ARG A 25 -2.55 -8.50 7.17
N LEU A 26 -2.33 -9.82 7.07
CA LEU A 26 -1.02 -10.42 7.23
C LEU A 26 -0.04 -9.90 6.16
N THR A 27 -0.44 -9.93 4.89
CA THR A 27 0.35 -9.40 3.78
C THR A 27 0.70 -7.92 3.97
N LEU A 28 -0.28 -7.09 4.33
CA LEU A 28 -0.03 -5.67 4.57
C LEU A 28 0.92 -5.46 5.74
N HIS A 29 0.70 -6.14 6.86
CA HIS A 29 1.55 -6.06 8.04
C HIS A 29 2.99 -6.49 7.73
N THR A 30 3.18 -7.61 7.03
CA THR A 30 4.50 -8.07 6.59
C THR A 30 5.19 -7.02 5.71
N ALA A 31 4.47 -6.42 4.76
CA ALA A 31 5.03 -5.38 3.90
C ALA A 31 5.40 -4.10 4.67
N MET A 32 4.59 -3.71 5.66
CA MET A 32 4.89 -2.57 6.54
C MET A 32 6.13 -2.83 7.40
N VAL A 33 6.25 -4.03 7.97
CA VAL A 33 7.42 -4.43 8.77
C VAL A 33 8.69 -4.45 7.92
N ASP A 34 8.66 -5.07 6.72
CA ASP A 34 9.80 -5.09 5.79
C ASP A 34 10.22 -3.66 5.38
N SER A 35 9.24 -2.79 5.21
CA SER A 35 9.43 -1.38 4.85
C SER A 35 9.76 -0.47 6.05
N LYS A 36 9.88 -1.02 7.27
CA LYS A 36 10.11 -0.26 8.52
C LYS A 36 9.08 0.85 8.77
N ILE A 37 7.84 0.62 8.36
CA ILE A 37 6.71 1.55 8.54
C ILE A 37 6.00 1.19 9.84
N SER A 38 6.09 2.08 10.83
CA SER A 38 5.53 1.88 12.18
C SER A 38 4.32 2.77 12.47
N CYS A 39 3.54 3.15 11.46
CA CYS A 39 2.31 3.93 11.62
C CYS A 39 1.08 3.02 11.74
N GLY A 40 0.01 3.55 12.31
CA GLY A 40 -1.31 2.92 12.32
C GLY A 40 -1.92 2.86 10.92
N TYR A 41 -2.90 1.98 10.72
CA TYR A 41 -3.49 1.80 9.39
C TYR A 41 -4.29 2.99 8.89
N ALA A 42 -4.80 3.82 9.80
CA ALA A 42 -5.54 5.03 9.48
C ALA A 42 -4.63 6.27 9.34
N ASP A 43 -3.34 6.13 9.64
CA ASP A 43 -2.41 7.25 9.52
C ASP A 43 -2.11 7.52 8.04
N THR A 44 -1.98 8.81 7.71
CA THR A 44 -1.57 9.22 6.37
C THR A 44 -0.12 8.82 6.15
N LEU A 45 0.13 8.13 5.05
CA LEU A 45 1.48 7.75 4.64
C LEU A 45 2.18 8.93 3.98
N THR A 46 3.45 9.15 4.35
CA THR A 46 4.32 10.04 3.57
C THR A 46 4.58 9.44 2.19
N SER A 47 5.04 10.25 1.22
CA SER A 47 5.39 9.74 -0.12
C SER A 47 6.42 8.61 -0.05
N GLU A 48 7.41 8.70 0.84
CA GLU A 48 8.43 7.67 1.05
C GLU A 48 7.84 6.38 1.63
N GLN A 49 6.96 6.49 2.61
CA GLN A 49 6.28 5.33 3.21
C GLN A 49 5.35 4.66 2.21
N PHE A 50 4.60 5.46 1.44
CA PHE A 50 3.74 4.95 0.38
C PHE A 50 4.54 4.19 -0.69
N GLU A 51 5.64 4.77 -1.18
CA GLU A 51 6.49 4.13 -2.18
C GLU A 51 7.12 2.85 -1.64
N SER A 52 7.66 2.90 -0.42
CA SER A 52 8.23 1.73 0.25
C SER A 52 7.18 0.62 0.41
N LEU A 53 5.95 0.96 0.81
CA LEU A 53 4.87 -0.01 0.97
C LEU A 53 4.44 -0.62 -0.37
N CYS A 54 4.35 0.18 -1.43
CA CYS A 54 4.09 -0.33 -2.78
C CYS A 54 5.15 -1.34 -3.21
N LEU A 55 6.43 -1.00 -3.03
CA LEU A 55 7.55 -1.87 -3.36
C LEU A 55 7.56 -3.14 -2.49
N GLY A 56 7.23 -3.03 -1.20
CA GLY A 56 7.06 -4.16 -0.30
C GLY A 56 6.00 -5.14 -0.81
N LEU A 57 4.82 -4.63 -1.20
CA LEU A 57 3.76 -5.46 -1.78
C LEU A 57 4.14 -6.08 -3.14
N ILE A 58 4.90 -5.36 -3.96
CA ILE A 58 5.45 -5.88 -5.22
C ILE A 58 6.39 -7.06 -4.96
N LYS A 59 7.27 -6.95 -3.97
CA LYS A 59 8.20 -8.03 -3.57
C LYS A 59 7.47 -9.27 -3.05
N VAL A 60 6.35 -9.10 -2.33
CA VAL A 60 5.54 -10.23 -1.84
C VAL A 60 4.99 -11.09 -2.99
N GLY A 61 4.72 -10.51 -4.15
CA GLY A 61 4.24 -11.25 -5.31
C GLY A 61 2.72 -11.54 -5.28
N GLY A 62 2.26 -12.40 -6.20
CA GLY A 62 0.87 -12.85 -6.25
C GLY A 62 -0.17 -11.72 -6.31
N PRO A 63 -1.28 -11.82 -5.56
CA PRO A 63 -2.29 -10.75 -5.50
C PRO A 63 -1.75 -9.41 -4.96
N ALA A 64 -0.72 -9.45 -4.09
CA ALA A 64 -0.11 -8.25 -3.52
C ALA A 64 0.66 -7.45 -4.57
N PHE A 65 1.34 -8.13 -5.49
CA PHE A 65 2.03 -7.50 -6.62
C PHE A 65 1.10 -6.61 -7.44
N HIS A 66 -0.10 -7.11 -7.73
CA HIS A 66 -1.07 -6.37 -8.51
C HIS A 66 -1.56 -5.12 -7.76
N VAL A 67 -1.79 -5.21 -6.44
CA VAL A 67 -2.16 -4.05 -5.61
C VAL A 67 -1.03 -3.03 -5.55
N GLY A 68 0.18 -3.45 -5.19
CA GLY A 68 1.34 -2.56 -5.10
C GLY A 68 1.67 -1.87 -6.41
N SER A 69 1.64 -2.61 -7.53
CA SER A 69 1.88 -2.04 -8.87
C SER A 69 0.80 -1.03 -9.30
N THR A 70 -0.46 -1.31 -8.98
CA THR A 70 -1.57 -0.41 -9.34
C THR A 70 -1.50 0.89 -8.54
N MET A 71 -1.33 0.78 -7.22
CA MET A 71 -1.15 1.93 -6.32
C MET A 71 0.06 2.79 -6.74
N TYR A 72 1.19 2.16 -7.06
CA TYR A 72 2.39 2.86 -7.48
C TYR A 72 2.22 3.64 -8.79
N LYS A 73 1.45 3.10 -9.75
CA LYS A 73 1.13 3.78 -11.02
C LYS A 73 0.19 4.97 -10.82
N GLU A 74 -0.80 4.83 -9.93
CA GLU A 74 -1.72 5.92 -9.59
C GLU A 74 -0.95 7.11 -8.97
N LEU A 75 0.04 6.85 -8.11
CA LEU A 75 0.93 7.87 -7.57
C LEU A 75 1.69 8.60 -8.70
N LYS A 76 2.38 7.86 -9.58
CA LYS A 76 3.14 8.47 -10.68
C LYS A 76 2.28 9.27 -11.66
N THR A 77 0.99 8.96 -11.75
CA THR A 77 0.04 9.70 -12.58
C THR A 77 -0.43 10.98 -11.87
N ASN A 78 -0.70 10.91 -10.56
CA ASN A 78 -1.16 12.05 -9.77
C ASN A 78 -0.07 13.10 -9.47
N PHE A 79 1.21 12.72 -9.45
CA PHE A 79 2.33 13.66 -9.25
C PHE A 79 2.86 14.27 -10.56
N LYS A 80 2.27 13.96 -11.71
CA LYS A 80 2.70 14.44 -13.03
C LYS A 80 1.86 15.62 -13.55
N HIS A 81 0.97 16.19 -12.75
CA HIS A 81 0.11 17.31 -13.15
C HIS A 81 0.21 18.50 -12.20
#